data_AF-A0AAV3WUB8-F1
#
_entry.id   AF-A0AAV3WUB8-F1
#
_cell.length_a   1.000
_cell.length_b   1.000
_cell.length_c   1.000
_cell.angle_alpha   90.00
_cell.angle_beta   90.00
_cell.angle_gamma   90.00
#
_symmetry.space_group_name_H-M   'P 1'
#
loop_
_entity.id
_entity.type
_entity.pdbx_description
1 polymer ?
#
loop_
_entity_poly.entity_id
_entity_poly.type
_entity_poly.pdbx_seq_one_letter_code
_entity_poly.pdbx_strand_id
1 'polypeptide(L)'
;MIVDGMYRFWHQLVRPNIQAIELRQAETIYQERVKEVLSNFMGFAFEQMARVYLEYLIQSNKFPFYIHEHGVWWGNNPCEKRQEEIDLVAIGDNEIIFG
;
A
#
# COMPACT_ATOMS: atom_id res chain seq x y z
N MET A 1 -5.58 -13.07 -3.18
CA MET A 1 -4.87 -14.05 -2.32
C MET A 1 -3.55 -13.41 -1.93
N ILE A 2 -3.33 -13.13 -0.62
CA ILE A 2 -2.03 -12.72 -0.08
C ILE A 2 -1.11 -13.91 -0.31
N VAL A 3 -0.51 -14.02 -1.48
CA VAL A 3 0.56 -14.99 -1.71
C VAL A 3 1.83 -14.37 -1.13
N ASP A 4 1.80 -14.47 0.19
CA ASP A 4 2.83 -14.40 1.20
C ASP A 4 3.77 -13.16 1.22
N GLY A 5 3.22 -12.06 1.74
CA GLY A 5 4.02 -10.91 2.15
C GLY A 5 5.10 -11.28 3.19
N MET A 6 4.88 -12.29 4.02
CA MET A 6 5.88 -12.79 4.97
C MET A 6 6.98 -13.60 4.28
N TYR A 7 6.67 -14.36 3.23
CA TYR A 7 7.67 -15.02 2.39
C TYR A 7 8.57 -14.00 1.70
N ARG A 8 7.99 -12.98 1.08
CA ARG A 8 8.77 -11.89 0.46
C ARG A 8 9.62 -11.16 1.50
N PHE A 9 9.05 -10.84 2.66
CA PHE A 9 9.76 -10.19 3.77
C PHE A 9 10.93 -11.05 4.25
N TRP A 10 10.69 -12.35 4.44
CA TRP A 10 11.72 -13.30 4.84
C TRP A 10 12.86 -13.34 3.83
N HIS A 11 12.56 -13.50 2.54
CA HIS A 11 13.57 -13.64 1.51
C HIS A 11 14.35 -12.35 1.22
N GLN A 12 13.71 -11.18 1.33
CA GLN A 12 14.31 -9.90 0.97
C GLN A 12 14.98 -9.19 2.14
N LEU A 13 14.47 -9.34 3.37
CA LEU A 13 14.92 -8.56 4.52
C LEU A 13 15.56 -9.43 5.61
N VAL A 14 15.03 -10.64 5.85
CA VAL A 14 15.51 -11.52 6.93
C VAL A 14 16.67 -12.40 6.49
N ARG A 15 16.49 -13.20 5.43
CA ARG A 15 17.48 -14.17 4.93
C ARG A 15 18.84 -13.54 4.62
N PRO A 16 18.95 -12.36 3.99
CA PRO A 16 20.25 -11.74 3.73
C PRO A 16 21.00 -11.30 4.99
N ASN A 17 20.30 -11.12 6.10
CA ASN A 17 20.86 -10.60 7.36
C ASN A 17 20.81 -11.63 8.51
N ILE A 18 20.56 -12.91 8.21
CA ILE A 18 20.28 -13.93 9.23
C ILE A 18 21.44 -14.10 10.22
N GLN A 19 22.69 -14.02 9.76
CA GLN A 19 23.87 -14.10 10.61
C GLN A 19 23.93 -12.96 11.64
N ALA A 20 23.64 -11.73 11.20
CA ALA A 20 23.61 -10.57 12.08
C ALA A 20 22.46 -10.67 13.10
N ILE A 21 21.31 -11.22 12.68
CA ILE A 21 20.18 -11.50 13.58
C ILE A 21 20.59 -12.55 14.64
N GLU A 22 21.24 -13.65 14.25
CA GLU A 22 21.74 -14.68 15.17
C GLU A 22 22.77 -14.13 16.17
N LEU A 23 23.61 -13.18 15.74
CA LEU A 23 24.57 -12.47 16.58
C LEU A 23 23.95 -11.35 17.43
N ARG A 24 22.62 -11.27 17.52
CA ARG A 24 21.84 -10.26 18.27
C ARG A 24 22.04 -8.81 17.79
N GLN A 25 22.37 -8.63 16.52
CA GLN A 25 22.54 -7.31 15.88
C GLN A 25 21.32 -6.91 15.03
N ALA A 26 20.14 -7.49 15.29
CA ALA A 26 18.93 -7.23 14.53
C ALA A 26 18.53 -5.74 14.53
N GLU A 27 18.71 -5.04 15.66
CA GLU A 27 18.42 -3.60 15.77
C GLU A 27 19.32 -2.78 14.86
N THR A 28 20.63 -3.06 14.85
CA THR A 28 21.59 -2.38 13.97
C THR A 28 21.23 -2.57 12.50
N ILE A 29 20.96 -3.82 12.10
CA ILE A 29 20.51 -4.13 10.73
C ILE A 29 19.20 -3.44 10.39
N TYR A 30 18.26 -3.37 11.34
CA TYR A 30 17.01 -2.69 11.12
C TYR A 30 17.24 -1.21 10.79
N GLN A 31 18.01 -0.50 11.62
CA GLN A 31 18.30 0.93 11.40
C GLN A 31 19.10 1.17 10.13
N GLU A 32 20.13 0.36 9.85
CA GLU A 32 21.06 0.60 8.74
C GLU A 32 20.56 0.11 7.38
N ARG A 33 19.64 -0.87 7.33
CA ARG A 33 19.30 -1.56 6.07
C ARG A 33 17.81 -1.74 5.83
N VAL A 34 17.01 -1.99 6.87
CA VAL A 34 15.60 -2.35 6.70
C VAL A 34 14.70 -1.13 6.73
N LYS A 35 14.95 -0.19 7.65
CA LYS A 35 14.07 0.93 7.94
C LYS A 35 13.76 1.79 6.71
N GLU A 36 14.77 2.12 5.91
CA GLU A 36 14.61 2.96 4.71
C GLU A 36 13.78 2.27 3.61
N VAL A 37 13.92 0.94 3.47
CA VAL A 37 13.23 0.19 2.41
C VAL A 37 11.87 -0.35 2.84
N LEU A 38 11.59 -0.39 4.15
CA LEU A 38 10.39 -1.01 4.70
C LEU A 38 9.11 -0.34 4.20
N SER A 39 9.08 0.99 4.11
CA SER A 39 7.91 1.72 3.61
C SER A 39 7.57 1.31 2.17
N ASN A 40 8.58 1.30 1.29
CA ASN A 40 8.40 0.90 -0.11
C ASN A 40 8.01 -0.58 -0.22
N PHE A 41 8.58 -1.44 0.62
CA PHE A 41 8.22 -2.86 0.66
C PHE A 41 6.74 -3.07 1.03
N MET A 42 6.24 -2.27 1.98
CA MET A 42 4.87 -2.37 2.51
C MET A 42 3.82 -1.69 1.63
N GLY A 43 4.20 -0.82 0.69
CA GLY A 43 3.28 -0.04 -0.15
C GLY A 43 2.16 -0.87 -0.77
N PHE A 44 2.52 -1.94 -1.49
CA PHE A 44 1.54 -2.84 -2.10
C PHE A 44 0.57 -3.47 -1.08
N ALA A 45 1.06 -3.89 0.09
CA ALA A 45 0.20 -4.46 1.11
C ALA A 45 -0.74 -3.40 1.70
N PHE A 46 -0.24 -2.18 1.88
CA PHE A 46 -1.01 -1.05 2.36
C PHE A 46 -2.14 -0.66 1.39
N GLU A 47 -1.84 -0.49 0.10
CA GLU A 47 -2.84 -0.17 -0.95
C GLU A 47 -3.96 -1.22 -0.98
N GLN A 48 -3.59 -2.51 -0.94
CA GLN A 48 -4.57 -3.59 -0.94
C GLN A 48 -5.44 -3.58 0.32
N MET A 49 -4.86 -3.28 1.49
CA MET A 49 -5.64 -3.12 2.72
C MET A 49 -6.55 -1.89 2.67
N ALA A 50 -6.09 -0.78 2.10
CA ALA A 50 -6.87 0.44 1.93
C ALA A 50 -8.10 0.20 1.02
N ARG A 51 -7.92 -0.54 -0.09
CA ARG A 51 -9.03 -0.95 -0.97
C ARG A 51 -10.05 -1.81 -0.26
N VAL A 52 -9.60 -2.87 0.43
CA VAL A 52 -10.50 -3.76 1.19
C VAL A 52 -11.22 -2.99 2.31
N TYR A 53 -10.54 -2.06 2.97
CA TYR A 53 -11.14 -1.26 4.02
C TYR A 53 -12.17 -0.26 3.47
N LEU A 54 -11.89 0.36 2.32
CA LEU A 54 -12.86 1.21 1.62
C LEU A 54 -14.11 0.42 1.25
N GLU A 55 -13.96 -0.76 0.64
CA GLU A 55 -15.08 -1.65 0.31
C GLU A 55 -15.90 -2.00 1.56
N TYR A 56 -15.24 -2.31 2.67
CA TYR A 56 -15.91 -2.56 3.94
C TYR A 56 -16.71 -1.33 4.43
N LEU A 57 -16.16 -0.12 4.35
CA LEU A 57 -16.86 1.10 4.74
C LEU A 57 -18.09 1.37 3.85
N ILE A 58 -17.97 1.15 2.54
CA ILE A 58 -19.07 1.27 1.58
C ILE A 58 -20.17 0.26 1.91
N GLN A 59 -19.83 -1.03 2.03
CA GLN A 59 -20.78 -2.12 2.30
C GLN A 59 -21.45 -1.98 3.67
N SER A 60 -20.75 -1.44 4.66
CA SER A 60 -21.30 -1.21 6.00
C SER A 60 -22.06 0.11 6.14
N ASN A 61 -22.22 0.88 5.06
CA ASN A 61 -22.86 2.19 5.04
C ASN A 61 -22.27 3.17 6.07
N LYS A 62 -20.95 3.07 6.30
CA LYS A 62 -20.16 3.90 7.23
C LYS A 62 -19.33 4.96 6.51
N PHE A 63 -19.38 4.98 5.19
CA PHE A 63 -18.73 6.01 4.40
C PHE A 63 -19.51 7.34 4.49
N PRO A 64 -18.84 8.51 4.52
CA PRO A 64 -19.49 9.80 4.74
C PRO A 64 -20.51 10.23 3.67
N PHE A 65 -20.51 9.59 2.49
CA PHE A 65 -21.45 9.83 1.41
C PHE A 65 -21.69 8.55 0.61
N TYR A 66 -22.73 8.56 -0.24
CA TYR A 66 -23.04 7.44 -1.12
C TYR A 66 -22.03 7.36 -2.27
N ILE A 67 -21.35 6.22 -2.38
CA ILE A 67 -20.41 5.94 -3.48
C ILE A 67 -21.13 5.12 -4.54
N HIS A 68 -21.16 5.61 -5.77
CA HIS A 68 -21.67 4.87 -6.92
C HIS A 68 -20.55 4.26 -7.79
N GLU A 69 -19.33 4.80 -7.74
CA GLU A 69 -18.17 4.28 -8.46
C GLU A 69 -16.91 4.36 -7.59
N HIS A 70 -16.10 3.30 -7.58
CA HIS A 70 -14.77 3.32 -6.96
C HIS A 70 -13.80 2.40 -7.70
N GLY A 71 -12.50 2.71 -7.64
CA GLY A 71 -11.47 1.91 -8.29
C GLY A 71 -10.18 2.68 -8.55
N VAL A 72 -9.36 2.15 -9.45
CA VAL A 72 -8.14 2.82 -9.94
C VAL A 72 -8.52 3.78 -11.04
N TRP A 73 -8.04 5.02 -10.95
CA TRP A 73 -8.21 5.98 -12.02
C TRP A 73 -6.92 6.12 -12.84
N TRP A 74 -7.09 6.15 -14.16
CA TRP A 74 -6.02 6.40 -15.10
C TRP A 74 -6.37 7.61 -15.95
N GLY A 75 -5.44 8.56 -16.06
CA GLY A 75 -5.66 9.69 -16.94
C GLY A 75 -4.38 10.40 -17.33
N ASN A 76 -4.53 11.30 -18.30
CA ASN A 76 -3.40 12.06 -18.83
C ASN A 76 -3.25 13.34 -18.01
N ASN A 77 -2.05 13.63 -17.52
CA ASN A 77 -1.72 14.89 -16.89
C ASN A 77 -1.23 15.87 -17.98
N PRO A 78 -2.04 16.88 -18.39
CA PRO A 78 -1.67 17.78 -19.48
C PRO A 78 -0.53 18.75 -19.09
N CYS A 79 -0.29 18.98 -17.80
CA CYS A 79 0.79 19.83 -17.30
C CYS A 79 2.14 19.10 -17.40
N GLU A 80 2.20 17.87 -16.89
CA GLU A 80 3.42 17.05 -16.86
C GLU A 80 3.61 16.21 -18.15
N LYS A 81 2.62 16.23 -19.05
CA LYS A 81 2.57 15.48 -20.31
C LYS A 81 2.88 13.98 -20.14
N ARG A 82 2.34 13.38 -19.08
CA ARG A 82 2.50 11.96 -18.74
C ARG A 82 1.18 11.35 -18.27
N GLN A 83 1.07 10.04 -18.38
CA GLN A 83 -0.04 9.29 -17.79
C GLN A 83 0.17 9.18 -16.27
N GLU A 84 -0.89 9.41 -15.51
CA GLU A 84 -0.91 9.27 -14.06
C GLU A 84 -1.94 8.22 -13.64
N GLU A 85 -1.61 7.55 -12.54
CA GLU A 85 -2.42 6.54 -11.88
C GLU A 85 -2.78 7.10 -10.50
N ILE A 86 -4.04 6.94 -10.11
CA ILE A 86 -4.50 7.14 -8.73
C ILE A 86 -5.01 5.80 -8.24
N ASP A 87 -4.34 5.28 -7.21
CA ASP A 87 -4.52 3.90 -6.72
C ASP A 87 -5.92 3.65 -6.15
N LEU A 88 -6.55 4.71 -5.61
CA LEU A 88 -7.88 4.66 -5.05
C LEU A 88 -8.66 5.95 -5.34
N VAL A 89 -9.75 5.81 -6.07
CA VAL A 89 -10.73 6.87 -6.30
C VAL A 89 -12.10 6.36 -5.88
N ALA A 90 -12.87 7.21 -5.21
CA ALA A 90 -14.27 6.97 -4.88
C ALA A 90 -15.11 8.19 -5.25
N ILE A 91 -16.18 7.97 -6.02
CA ILE A 91 -17.04 9.00 -6.60
C ILE A 91 -18.46 8.84 -6.02
N GLY A 92 -18.92 9.92 -5.41
CA GLY A 92 -20.32 10.14 -5.03
C GLY A 92 -20.96 11.19 -5.92
N ASP A 93 -22.16 11.63 -5.55
CA ASP A 93 -22.96 12.50 -6.42
C ASP A 93 -22.32 13.89 -6.59
N ASN A 94 -21.80 14.47 -5.51
CA ASN A 94 -21.12 15.76 -5.52
C ASN A 94 -19.72 15.71 -4.90
N GLU A 95 -19.25 14.52 -4.52
CA GLU A 95 -18.04 14.29 -3.74
C GLU A 95 -17.10 13.33 -4.46
N ILE A 96 -15.80 13.60 -4.37
CA ILE A 96 -14.75 12.69 -4.86
C ILE A 96 -13.67 12.59 -3.80
N ILE A 97 -13.19 11.38 -3.56
CA ILE A 97 -12.02 11.10 -2.72
C ILE A 97 -10.94 10.44 -3.57
N PHE A 98 -9.70 10.89 -3.36
CA PHE A 98 -8.48 10.35 -3.94
C PHE A 98 -7.61 9.79 -2.81
N GLY A 99 -6.95 8.67 -3.05
CA GLY A 99 -6.05 8.00 -2.13
C GLY A 99 -4.99 7.16 -2.83
#